data_AF-A0A5S3N7U8-F1
#
_entry.id   AF-A0A5S3N7U8-F1
#
_cell.length_a   1.000
_cell.length_b   1.000
_cell.length_c   1.000
_cell.angle_alpha   90.00
_cell.angle_beta   90.00
_cell.angle_gamma   90.00
#
_symmetry.space_group_name_H-M   'P 1'
#
loop_
_entity.id
_entity.type
_entity.pdbx_description
1 polymer ?
#
loop_
_entity_poly.entity_id
_entity_poly.type
_entity_poly.pdbx_seq_one_letter_code
_entity_poly.pdbx_strand_id
1 'polypeptide(L)'
;MQTYSYFLLGVFLAIPWVLIFYFKKNLRRRMLIASTIGAPFAFINSWFRIDYWNPPELFFFHIMSIEDILFAFTTTGISVTIFDALFTEKQVQTEKPRTTLSYIFIPFIILSFFFLHNYLGINSMFMWAIPMIFLAIVVVIMRNDLFIPSLFSAILSMLIAIPIYIILFNYISPNYWDKYWYLNGTAYDTSILGNVPLMELLWYFSWGCFSGVMYDFARGTKKIPNKLWKKITNI
;
A
#
# COMPACT_ATOMS: atom_id res chain seq x y z
N MET A 1 12.32 -12.50 19.47
CA MET A 1 12.31 -11.71 18.22
C MET A 1 10.91 -11.58 17.64
N GLN A 2 10.11 -12.66 17.58
CA GLN A 2 8.74 -12.63 17.01
C GLN A 2 7.86 -11.48 17.52
N THR A 3 7.94 -11.15 18.82
CA THR A 3 7.21 -10.04 19.45
C THR A 3 7.51 -8.67 18.83
N TYR A 4 8.68 -8.49 18.20
CA TYR A 4 9.12 -7.24 17.58
C TYR A 4 8.94 -7.24 16.06
N SER A 5 8.54 -8.36 15.45
CA SER A 5 8.58 -8.51 13.98
C SER A 5 7.65 -7.54 13.26
N TYR A 6 6.48 -7.23 13.82
CA TYR A 6 5.58 -6.25 13.21
C TYR A 6 6.12 -4.81 13.30
N PHE A 7 6.71 -4.44 14.44
CA PHE A 7 7.41 -3.17 14.57
C PHE A 7 8.60 -3.07 13.59
N LEU A 8 9.40 -4.14 13.48
CA LEU A 8 10.52 -4.20 12.54
C LEU A 8 10.07 -4.13 11.08
N LEU A 9 8.90 -4.66 10.73
CA LEU A 9 8.29 -4.48 9.41
C LEU A 9 8.08 -3.00 9.10
N GLY A 10 7.47 -2.25 10.02
CA GLY A 10 7.32 -0.79 9.90
C GLY A 10 8.66 -0.07 9.77
N VAL A 11 9.67 -0.46 10.56
CA VAL A 11 11.03 0.13 10.50
C VAL A 11 11.71 -0.17 9.16
N PHE A 12 11.63 -1.40 8.66
CA PHE A 12 12.22 -1.77 7.38
C PHE A 12 11.52 -1.10 6.20
N LEU A 13 10.20 -0.87 6.28
CA LEU A 13 9.47 -0.04 5.31
C LEU A 13 9.82 1.45 5.42
N ALA A 14 10.19 1.93 6.61
CA ALA A 14 10.65 3.31 6.77
C ALA A 14 11.98 3.56 6.03
N ILE A 15 12.81 2.54 5.79
CA ILE A 15 14.08 2.70 5.05
C ILE A 15 13.84 3.22 3.61
N PRO A 16 13.11 2.53 2.71
CA PRO A 16 12.82 3.03 1.38
C PRO A 16 12.03 4.35 1.41
N TRP A 17 11.15 4.54 2.40
CA TRP A 17 10.46 5.82 2.60
C TRP A 17 11.47 6.97 2.83
N VAL A 18 12.41 6.80 3.78
CA VAL A 18 13.45 7.79 4.10
C VAL A 18 14.37 8.02 2.91
N LEU A 19 14.74 6.97 2.17
CA LEU A 19 15.57 7.11 0.97
C LEU A 19 14.88 8.00 -0.08
N ILE A 20 13.62 7.74 -0.41
CA ILE A 20 12.87 8.59 -1.35
C ILE A 20 12.77 10.02 -0.81
N PHE A 21 12.41 10.18 0.46
CA PHE A 21 12.28 11.49 1.08
C PHE A 21 13.59 12.29 1.05
N TYR A 22 14.71 11.64 1.36
CA TYR A 22 16.03 12.28 1.38
C TYR A 22 16.48 12.69 -0.03
N PHE A 23 16.45 11.77 -0.99
CA PHE A 23 17.00 11.97 -2.33
C PHE A 23 16.06 12.73 -3.28
N LYS A 24 14.73 12.66 -3.11
CA LYS A 24 13.74 13.29 -4.01
C LYS A 24 13.09 14.49 -3.36
N LYS A 25 13.85 15.59 -3.27
CA LYS A 25 13.43 16.86 -2.65
C LYS A 25 12.09 17.40 -3.18
N ASN A 26 11.84 17.24 -4.48
CA ASN A 26 10.59 17.63 -5.15
C ASN A 26 9.35 16.84 -4.70
N LEU A 27 9.54 15.62 -4.15
CA LEU A 27 8.44 14.75 -3.71
C LEU A 27 8.12 14.86 -2.22
N ARG A 28 9.00 15.46 -1.40
CA ARG A 28 8.88 15.51 0.07
C ARG A 28 7.52 15.96 0.57
N ARG A 29 7.01 17.08 0.06
CA ARG A 29 5.72 17.62 0.48
C ARG A 29 4.57 16.68 0.14
N ARG A 30 4.57 16.13 -1.09
CA ARG A 30 3.57 15.16 -1.53
C ARG A 30 3.62 13.90 -0.67
N MET A 31 4.81 13.40 -0.41
CA MET A 31 5.06 12.20 0.40
C MET A 31 4.57 12.37 1.83
N LEU A 32 4.90 13.48 2.50
CA LEU A 32 4.43 13.77 3.85
C LEU A 32 2.91 13.91 3.91
N ILE A 33 2.31 14.66 2.99
CA ILE A 33 0.85 14.82 2.94
C ILE A 33 0.17 13.45 2.76
N ALA A 34 0.65 12.66 1.81
CA ALA A 34 0.10 11.33 1.55
C ALA A 34 0.25 10.40 2.75
N SER A 35 1.44 10.34 3.35
CA SER A 35 1.70 9.52 4.54
C SER A 35 0.86 9.94 5.74
N THR A 36 0.70 11.25 5.99
CA THR A 36 -0.15 11.77 7.08
C THR A 36 -1.63 11.50 6.82
N ILE A 37 -2.10 11.58 5.57
CA ILE A 37 -3.49 11.22 5.22
C ILE A 37 -3.71 9.71 5.33
N GLY A 38 -2.71 8.91 4.96
CA GLY A 38 -2.77 7.45 5.04
C GLY A 38 -2.73 6.91 6.47
N ALA A 39 -1.97 7.54 7.36
CA ALA A 39 -1.76 7.10 8.73
C ALA A 39 -3.06 6.82 9.52
N PRO A 40 -4.10 7.68 9.50
CA PRO A 40 -5.38 7.38 10.14
C PRO A 40 -6.03 6.07 9.66
N PHE A 41 -5.87 5.68 8.39
CA PHE A 41 -6.42 4.42 7.87
C PHE A 41 -5.83 3.17 8.51
N ALA A 42 -4.80 3.31 9.36
CA ALA A 42 -4.34 2.29 10.29
C ALA A 42 -5.48 1.65 11.11
N PHE A 43 -6.56 2.39 11.42
CA PHE A 43 -7.71 1.81 12.13
C PHE A 43 -8.34 0.61 11.41
N ILE A 44 -8.18 0.51 10.08
CA ILE A 44 -8.70 -0.61 9.28
C ILE A 44 -8.05 -1.95 9.71
N ASN A 45 -6.85 -1.91 10.31
CA ASN A 45 -6.21 -3.09 10.90
C ASN A 45 -7.04 -3.79 11.98
N SER A 46 -8.02 -3.11 12.58
CA SER A 46 -9.02 -3.76 13.44
C SER A 46 -9.78 -4.89 12.72
N TRP A 47 -10.12 -4.75 11.44
CA TRP A 47 -10.79 -5.81 10.68
C TRP A 47 -9.85 -6.98 10.36
N PHE A 48 -8.62 -6.67 9.94
CA PHE A 48 -7.61 -7.69 9.64
C PHE A 48 -7.31 -8.60 10.85
N ARG A 49 -7.46 -8.08 12.09
CA ARG A 49 -7.33 -8.87 13.33
C ARG A 49 -8.44 -9.88 13.58
N ILE A 50 -9.55 -9.81 12.85
CA ILE A 50 -10.68 -10.71 13.06
C ILE A 50 -10.41 -12.06 12.41
N ASP A 51 -9.88 -12.07 11.18
CA ASP A 51 -9.88 -13.26 10.33
C ASP A 51 -8.64 -13.42 9.43
N TYR A 52 -7.71 -12.46 9.41
CA TYR A 52 -6.54 -12.50 8.55
C TYR A 52 -5.28 -12.84 9.35
N TRP A 53 -4.93 -12.00 10.32
CA TRP A 53 -3.74 -12.18 11.15
C TRP A 53 -3.83 -11.37 12.44
N ASN A 54 -3.10 -11.77 13.48
CA ASN A 54 -3.06 -11.03 14.74
C ASN A 54 -1.61 -10.89 15.24
N PRO A 55 -0.87 -9.86 14.78
CA PRO A 55 0.52 -9.67 15.15
C PRO A 55 0.68 -9.31 16.64
N PRO A 56 1.80 -9.68 17.27
CA PRO A 56 2.17 -9.10 18.56
C PRO A 56 2.57 -7.64 18.37
N GLU A 57 2.04 -6.77 19.23
CA GLU A 57 2.23 -5.32 19.15
C GLU A 57 2.78 -4.78 20.45
N LEU A 58 3.70 -3.83 20.35
CA LEU A 58 4.37 -3.22 21.50
C LEU A 58 3.54 -2.08 22.07
N PHE A 59 2.86 -1.32 21.20
CA PHE A 59 2.16 -0.10 21.58
C PHE A 59 0.73 -0.06 21.02
N PHE A 60 -0.16 -0.86 21.62
CA PHE A 60 -1.56 -0.94 21.24
C PHE A 60 -2.44 0.06 21.98
N PHE A 61 -3.27 0.81 21.25
CA PHE A 61 -4.22 1.77 21.78
C PHE A 61 -5.65 1.43 21.35
N HIS A 62 -6.24 0.42 22.01
CA HIS A 62 -7.63 -0.07 21.83
C HIS A 62 -8.01 -0.58 20.44
N ILE A 63 -7.88 0.22 19.39
CA ILE A 63 -8.33 -0.08 18.01
C ILE A 63 -7.19 0.00 16.98
N MET A 64 -6.04 0.56 17.35
CA MET A 64 -4.86 0.65 16.48
C MET A 64 -3.58 0.69 17.31
N SER A 65 -2.47 0.26 16.73
CA SER A 65 -1.14 0.35 17.33
C SER A 65 -0.26 1.42 16.67
N ILE A 66 0.88 1.76 17.30
CA ILE A 66 1.90 2.60 16.66
C ILE A 66 2.46 1.91 15.41
N GLU A 67 2.57 0.59 15.44
CA GLU A 67 2.99 -0.24 14.33
C GLU A 67 2.03 -0.13 13.15
N ASP A 68 0.71 -0.15 13.39
CA ASP A 68 -0.32 0.08 12.38
C ASP A 68 -0.14 1.45 11.71
N ILE A 69 0.07 2.50 12.51
CA ILE A 69 0.27 3.87 12.05
C ILE A 69 1.55 3.98 11.22
N LEU A 70 2.66 3.41 11.70
CA LEU A 70 3.95 3.43 11.01
C LEU A 70 3.87 2.68 9.68
N PHE A 71 3.23 1.52 9.67
CA PHE A 71 2.98 0.74 8.47
C PHE A 71 2.13 1.53 7.47
N ALA A 72 0.98 2.07 7.87
CA ALA A 72 0.12 2.87 6.99
C ALA A 72 0.83 4.13 6.47
N PHE A 73 1.58 4.82 7.32
CA PHE A 73 2.35 6.02 6.96
C PHE A 73 3.40 5.72 5.89
N THR A 74 4.22 4.69 6.12
CA THR A 74 5.35 4.35 5.23
C THR A 74 4.85 3.79 3.91
N THR A 75 3.94 2.82 3.94
CA THR A 75 3.38 2.19 2.73
C THR A 75 2.66 3.19 1.83
N THR A 76 1.83 4.08 2.39
CA THR A 76 1.14 5.13 1.63
C THR A 76 2.12 6.14 1.01
N GLY A 77 3.13 6.56 1.77
CA GLY A 77 4.13 7.49 1.26
C GLY A 77 4.91 6.90 0.09
N ILE A 78 5.32 5.64 0.22
CA ILE A 78 6.03 4.91 -0.83
C ILE A 78 5.13 4.74 -2.04
N SER A 79 3.94 4.16 -1.89
CA SER A 79 3.05 3.83 -3.02
C SER A 79 2.71 5.06 -3.85
N VAL A 80 2.40 6.19 -3.21
CA VAL A 80 2.06 7.46 -3.87
C VAL A 80 3.22 8.07 -4.65
N THR A 81 4.48 7.77 -4.29
CA THR A 81 5.65 8.49 -4.80
C THR A 81 6.68 7.63 -5.53
N ILE A 82 6.65 6.31 -5.38
CA ILE A 82 7.71 5.42 -5.90
C ILE A 82 7.85 5.49 -7.42
N PHE A 83 6.73 5.53 -8.15
CA PHE A 83 6.76 5.73 -9.60
C PHE A 83 7.39 7.07 -9.97
N ASP A 84 7.01 8.15 -9.29
CA ASP A 84 7.53 9.48 -9.56
C ASP A 84 9.02 9.59 -9.21
N ALA A 85 9.45 8.92 -8.14
CA ALA A 85 10.84 8.89 -7.71
C ALA A 85 11.75 8.26 -8.77
N LEU A 86 11.29 7.19 -9.43
CA LEU A 86 12.10 6.45 -10.41
C LEU A 86 11.96 6.98 -11.83
N PHE A 87 10.76 7.39 -12.25
CA PHE A 87 10.44 7.56 -13.67
C PHE A 87 9.96 8.95 -14.06
N THR A 88 9.71 9.84 -13.11
CA THR A 88 9.17 11.17 -13.41
C THR A 88 10.23 12.25 -13.24
N GLU A 89 10.37 13.11 -14.24
CA GLU A 89 11.25 14.28 -14.20
C GLU A 89 10.53 15.46 -13.56
N LYS A 90 9.32 15.75 -14.04
CA LYS A 90 8.49 16.85 -13.53
C LYS A 90 7.01 16.52 -13.64
N GLN A 91 6.20 17.21 -12.85
CA GLN A 91 4.74 17.13 -12.93
C GLN A 91 4.19 18.46 -13.42
N VAL A 92 3.20 18.38 -14.30
CA VAL A 92 2.50 19.55 -14.84
C VAL A 92 1.01 19.43 -14.57
N GLN A 93 0.36 20.53 -14.23
CA GLN A 93 -1.08 20.55 -14.10
C GLN A 93 -1.69 20.74 -15.48
N THR A 94 -2.39 19.73 -15.98
CA THR A 94 -2.97 19.74 -17.33
C THR A 94 -4.45 19.37 -17.34
N GLU A 95 -4.89 18.61 -16.33
CA GLU A 95 -6.26 18.14 -16.22
C GLU A 95 -7.02 18.90 -15.14
N LYS A 96 -8.35 18.92 -15.24
CA LYS A 96 -9.20 19.48 -14.18
C LYS A 96 -9.02 18.65 -12.89
N PRO A 97 -8.73 19.29 -11.73
CA PRO A 97 -8.67 18.59 -10.45
C PRO A 97 -9.99 17.88 -10.15
N ARG A 98 -9.91 16.65 -9.63
CA ARG A 98 -11.07 15.83 -9.24
C ARG A 98 -11.09 15.57 -7.73
N THR A 99 -10.69 16.56 -6.94
CA THR A 99 -10.56 16.46 -5.49
C THR A 99 -11.87 16.02 -4.82
N THR A 100 -13.01 16.59 -5.21
CA THR A 100 -14.32 16.22 -4.65
C THR A 100 -14.64 14.75 -4.88
N LEU A 101 -14.43 14.25 -6.10
CA LEU A 101 -14.66 12.83 -6.41
C LEU A 101 -13.68 11.93 -5.64
N SER A 102 -12.44 12.38 -5.46
CA SER A 102 -11.45 11.66 -4.65
C SER A 102 -11.88 11.52 -3.20
N TYR A 103 -12.55 12.53 -2.63
CA TYR A 103 -13.10 12.44 -1.28
C TYR A 103 -14.28 11.47 -1.16
N ILE A 104 -15.06 11.27 -2.22
CA ILE A 104 -16.16 10.29 -2.26
C ILE A 104 -15.64 8.85 -2.17
N PHE A 105 -14.39 8.58 -2.58
CA PHE A 105 -13.82 7.24 -2.46
C PHE A 105 -13.62 6.81 -1.01
N ILE A 106 -13.39 7.73 -0.08
CA ILE A 106 -13.19 7.41 1.35
C ILE A 106 -14.43 6.74 1.96
N PRO A 107 -15.64 7.36 1.94
CA PRO A 107 -16.83 6.70 2.45
C PRO A 107 -17.18 5.46 1.63
N PHE A 108 -16.90 5.42 0.32
CA PHE A 108 -17.10 4.20 -0.46
C PHE A 108 -16.25 3.04 0.05
N ILE A 109 -14.97 3.26 0.34
CA ILE A 109 -14.08 2.24 0.91
C ILE A 109 -14.63 1.77 2.26
N ILE A 110 -14.97 2.68 3.17
CA ILE A 110 -15.49 2.32 4.50
C ILE A 110 -16.81 1.54 4.39
N LEU A 111 -17.73 1.97 3.53
CA LEU A 111 -19.00 1.27 3.30
C LEU A 111 -18.80 -0.10 2.66
N SER A 112 -17.84 -0.22 1.73
CA SER A 112 -17.50 -1.52 1.13
C SER A 112 -16.98 -2.49 2.18
N PHE A 113 -16.21 -2.02 3.16
CA PHE A 113 -15.73 -2.84 4.28
C PHE A 113 -16.90 -3.33 5.14
N PHE A 114 -17.81 -2.44 5.51
CA PHE A 114 -19.00 -2.82 6.28
C PHE A 114 -19.88 -3.83 5.52
N PHE A 115 -20.07 -3.63 4.21
CA PHE A 115 -20.91 -4.51 3.40
C PHE A 115 -20.28 -5.90 3.17
N LEU A 116 -19.04 -5.95 2.70
CA LEU A 116 -18.35 -7.19 2.36
C LEU A 116 -18.12 -8.07 3.60
N HIS A 117 -17.86 -7.47 4.77
CA HIS A 117 -17.71 -8.21 6.02
C HIS A 117 -19.05 -8.74 6.54
N ASN A 118 -19.98 -7.83 6.86
CA ASN A 118 -21.15 -8.17 7.67
C ASN A 118 -22.21 -8.97 6.91
N TYR A 119 -22.26 -8.83 5.57
CA TYR A 119 -23.28 -9.49 4.76
C TYR A 119 -22.74 -10.66 3.95
N LEU A 120 -21.50 -10.61 3.47
CA LEU A 120 -20.93 -11.65 2.61
C LEU A 120 -19.92 -12.55 3.32
N GLY A 121 -19.47 -12.19 4.54
CA GLY A 121 -18.49 -12.98 5.28
C GLY A 121 -17.16 -13.13 4.54
N ILE A 122 -16.82 -12.18 3.68
CA ILE A 122 -15.58 -12.21 2.88
C ILE A 122 -14.40 -11.90 3.80
N ASN A 123 -13.31 -12.64 3.63
CA ASN A 123 -12.09 -12.42 4.42
C ASN A 123 -11.57 -10.98 4.27
N SER A 124 -11.10 -10.37 5.36
CA SER A 124 -10.64 -8.97 5.40
C SER A 124 -9.61 -8.62 4.33
N MET A 125 -8.82 -9.59 3.88
CA MET A 125 -7.85 -9.40 2.81
C MET A 125 -8.48 -9.06 1.47
N PHE A 126 -9.54 -9.77 1.10
CA PHE A 126 -10.28 -9.49 -0.13
C PHE A 126 -11.17 -8.27 0.03
N MET A 127 -11.69 -8.00 1.24
CA MET A 127 -12.40 -6.76 1.55
C MET A 127 -11.54 -5.53 1.28
N TRP A 128 -10.22 -5.61 1.47
CA TRP A 128 -9.29 -4.56 1.06
C TRP A 128 -9.00 -4.58 -0.43
N ALA A 129 -8.61 -5.73 -0.98
CA ALA A 129 -8.13 -5.82 -2.35
C ALA A 129 -9.19 -5.44 -3.39
N ILE A 130 -10.44 -5.90 -3.23
CA ILE A 130 -11.53 -5.68 -4.19
C ILE A 130 -11.83 -4.18 -4.39
N PRO A 131 -12.16 -3.38 -3.35
CA PRO A 131 -12.47 -1.96 -3.54
C PRO A 131 -11.26 -1.18 -4.02
N MET A 132 -10.03 -1.49 -3.58
CA MET A 132 -8.83 -0.81 -4.09
C MET A 132 -8.65 -1.04 -5.60
N ILE A 133 -8.75 -2.29 -6.06
CA ILE A 133 -8.62 -2.61 -7.49
C ILE A 133 -9.78 -2.00 -8.29
N PHE A 134 -11.01 -2.11 -7.79
CA PHE A 134 -12.19 -1.52 -8.44
C PHE A 134 -12.04 0.00 -8.61
N LEU A 135 -11.66 0.71 -7.54
CA LEU A 135 -11.45 2.16 -7.61
C LEU A 135 -10.26 2.54 -8.49
N ALA A 136 -9.19 1.75 -8.50
CA ALA A 136 -8.08 1.95 -9.43
C ALA A 136 -8.56 1.83 -10.89
N ILE A 137 -9.38 0.83 -11.21
CA ILE A 137 -9.99 0.67 -12.54
C ILE A 137 -10.85 1.89 -12.89
N VAL A 138 -11.72 2.35 -11.97
CA VAL A 138 -12.53 3.56 -12.19
C VAL A 138 -11.65 4.78 -12.49
N VAL A 139 -10.59 4.99 -11.70
CA VAL A 139 -9.62 6.08 -11.93
C VAL A 139 -8.96 5.96 -13.29
N VAL A 140 -8.52 4.77 -13.68
CA VAL A 140 -7.87 4.53 -14.97
C VAL A 140 -8.83 4.74 -16.14
N ILE A 141 -10.07 4.26 -16.07
CA ILE A 141 -11.09 4.50 -17.11
C ILE A 141 -11.33 6.01 -17.30
N MET A 142 -11.34 6.77 -16.20
CA MET A 142 -11.49 8.22 -16.24
C MET A 142 -10.23 8.97 -16.68
N ARG A 143 -9.05 8.37 -16.46
CA ARG A 143 -7.72 8.93 -16.73
C ARG A 143 -6.78 7.83 -17.22
N ASN A 144 -6.90 7.49 -18.50
CA ASN A 144 -6.11 6.42 -19.12
C ASN A 144 -4.59 6.64 -19.01
N ASP A 145 -4.15 7.90 -18.89
CA ASP A 145 -2.73 8.24 -18.70
C ASP A 145 -2.16 7.77 -17.34
N LEU A 146 -3.03 7.41 -16.40
CA LEU A 146 -2.66 6.88 -15.08
C LEU A 146 -2.53 5.36 -15.03
N PHE A 147 -2.87 4.62 -16.09
CA PHE A 147 -2.76 3.15 -16.12
C PHE A 147 -1.34 2.67 -15.78
N ILE A 148 -0.34 3.19 -16.47
CA ILE A 148 1.05 2.77 -16.28
C ILE A 148 1.57 3.19 -14.89
N PRO A 149 1.38 4.45 -14.44
CA PRO A 149 1.69 4.82 -13.06
C PRO A 149 1.02 3.95 -12.00
N SER A 150 -0.23 3.53 -12.20
CA SER A 150 -0.97 2.64 -11.29
C SER A 150 -0.29 1.28 -11.19
N LEU A 151 -0.11 0.60 -12.32
CA LEU A 151 0.44 -0.75 -12.37
C LEU A 151 1.89 -0.81 -11.86
N PHE A 152 2.74 0.14 -12.26
CA PHE A 152 4.12 0.16 -11.80
C PHE A 152 4.23 0.53 -10.32
N SER A 153 3.37 1.41 -9.79
CA SER A 153 3.35 1.68 -8.34
C SER A 153 2.99 0.43 -7.54
N ALA A 154 2.04 -0.38 -8.04
CA ALA A 154 1.68 -1.68 -7.46
C ALA A 154 2.85 -2.67 -7.44
N ILE A 155 3.46 -2.90 -8.61
CA ILE A 155 4.58 -3.84 -8.77
C ILE A 155 5.78 -3.39 -7.93
N LEU A 156 6.14 -2.10 -7.97
CA LEU A 156 7.27 -1.58 -7.19
C LEU A 156 7.02 -1.67 -5.68
N SER A 157 5.78 -1.47 -5.22
CA SER A 157 5.43 -1.63 -3.80
C SER A 157 5.61 -3.09 -3.37
N MET A 158 5.16 -4.06 -4.18
CA MET A 158 5.42 -5.49 -3.91
C MET A 158 6.93 -5.80 -3.90
N LEU A 159 7.68 -5.29 -4.88
CA LEU A 159 9.13 -5.54 -4.99
C LEU A 159 9.91 -4.96 -3.82
N ILE A 160 9.42 -3.88 -3.19
CA ILE A 160 9.97 -3.36 -1.94
C ILE A 160 9.63 -4.29 -0.77
N ALA A 161 8.39 -4.79 -0.70
CA ALA A 161 7.94 -5.66 0.37
C ALA A 161 8.65 -7.03 0.38
N ILE A 162 8.83 -7.67 -0.78
CA ILE A 162 9.42 -9.02 -0.88
C ILE A 162 10.74 -9.18 -0.09
N PRO A 163 11.81 -8.39 -0.32
CA PRO A 163 13.06 -8.55 0.41
C PRO A 163 12.90 -8.27 1.91
N ILE A 164 12.01 -7.36 2.30
CA ILE A 164 11.70 -7.07 3.71
C ILE A 164 11.09 -8.31 4.38
N TYR A 165 10.12 -8.95 3.72
CA TYR A 165 9.46 -10.15 4.24
C TYR A 165 10.40 -11.35 4.25
N ILE A 166 11.27 -11.50 3.24
CA ILE A 166 12.31 -12.54 3.25
C ILE A 166 13.22 -12.36 4.47
N ILE A 167 13.74 -11.15 4.71
CA ILE A 167 14.62 -10.89 5.85
C ILE A 167 13.89 -11.17 7.18
N LEU A 168 12.67 -10.67 7.33
CA LEU A 168 11.92 -10.79 8.58
C LEU A 168 11.44 -12.22 8.85
N PHE A 169 10.83 -12.85 7.87
CA PHE A 169 10.07 -14.08 8.07
C PHE A 169 10.77 -15.34 7.58
N ASN A 170 11.88 -15.25 6.84
CA ASN A 170 12.73 -16.42 6.60
C ASN A 170 13.90 -16.48 7.60
N TYR A 171 14.43 -15.33 8.03
CA TYR A 171 15.67 -15.29 8.82
C TYR A 171 15.48 -14.82 10.27
N ILE A 172 14.74 -13.73 10.52
CA ILE A 172 14.61 -13.15 11.86
C ILE A 172 13.53 -13.86 12.69
N SER A 173 12.45 -14.28 12.06
CA SER A 173 11.27 -14.88 12.72
C SER A 173 10.60 -15.92 11.82
N PRO A 174 11.28 -17.07 11.56
CA PRO A 174 10.78 -18.12 10.68
C PRO A 174 9.39 -18.66 11.06
N ASN A 175 9.15 -18.88 12.35
CA ASN A 175 7.90 -19.47 12.83
C ASN A 175 6.86 -18.39 13.19
N TYR A 176 6.90 -17.24 12.52
CA TYR A 176 5.99 -16.12 12.82
C TYR A 176 4.57 -16.44 12.37
N TRP A 177 4.43 -16.87 11.12
CA TRP A 177 3.12 -17.14 10.53
C TRP A 177 2.42 -18.31 11.21
N ASP A 178 3.15 -19.34 11.66
CA ASP A 178 2.59 -20.48 12.41
C ASP A 178 1.76 -20.07 13.65
N LYS A 179 2.04 -18.89 14.24
CA LYS A 179 1.39 -18.43 15.47
C LYS A 179 0.37 -17.32 15.25
N TYR A 180 0.60 -16.47 14.26
CA TYR A 180 -0.14 -15.21 14.11
C TYR A 180 -0.97 -15.16 12.82
N TRP A 181 -0.89 -16.19 11.98
CA TRP A 181 -1.63 -16.32 10.72
C TRP A 181 -2.90 -17.12 10.90
N TYR A 182 -4.05 -16.48 10.71
CA TYR A 182 -5.34 -17.19 10.84
C TYR A 182 -5.73 -17.96 9.59
N LEU A 183 -5.04 -17.72 8.47
CA LEU A 183 -5.28 -18.45 7.23
C LEU A 183 -4.57 -19.81 7.18
N ASN A 184 -3.85 -20.22 8.25
CA ASN A 184 -3.12 -21.49 8.27
C ASN A 184 -4.05 -22.68 7.99
N GLY A 185 -3.67 -23.55 7.05
CA GLY A 185 -4.47 -24.71 6.65
C GLY A 185 -5.72 -24.39 5.80
N THR A 186 -5.93 -23.14 5.41
CA THR A 186 -7.00 -22.74 4.48
C THR A 186 -6.52 -22.75 3.02
N ALA A 187 -7.43 -22.62 2.06
CA ALA A 187 -7.08 -22.46 0.64
C ALA A 187 -6.24 -21.20 0.35
N TYR A 188 -6.15 -20.28 1.30
CA TYR A 188 -5.41 -19.02 1.20
C TYR A 188 -4.04 -19.06 1.89
N ASP A 189 -3.67 -20.22 2.45
CA ASP A 189 -2.38 -20.47 3.09
C ASP A 189 -1.27 -20.69 2.06
N THR A 190 -1.04 -19.68 1.22
CA THR A 190 -0.03 -19.75 0.15
C THR A 190 1.11 -18.80 0.45
N SER A 191 2.33 -19.33 0.47
CA SER A 191 3.55 -18.56 0.53
C SER A 191 4.36 -18.70 -0.75
N ILE A 192 5.18 -17.69 -1.02
CA ILE A 192 6.17 -17.71 -2.09
C ILE A 192 7.54 -17.41 -1.51
N LEU A 193 8.60 -17.88 -2.17
CA LEU A 193 9.99 -17.57 -1.78
C LEU A 193 10.30 -17.84 -0.29
N GLY A 194 9.76 -18.94 0.25
CA GLY A 194 9.82 -19.28 1.67
C GLY A 194 8.55 -18.85 2.40
N ASN A 195 8.68 -18.01 3.42
CA ASN A 195 7.62 -17.57 4.32
C ASN A 195 7.06 -16.18 3.93
N VAL A 196 7.08 -15.80 2.65
CA VAL A 196 6.42 -14.56 2.20
C VAL A 196 4.98 -14.90 1.81
N PRO A 197 3.95 -14.46 2.56
CA PRO A 197 2.58 -14.81 2.22
C PRO A 197 2.16 -14.12 0.92
N LEU A 198 1.49 -14.86 0.04
CA LEU A 198 0.98 -14.32 -1.21
C LEU A 198 -0.08 -13.24 -0.96
N MET A 199 -0.87 -13.40 0.10
CA MET A 199 -1.87 -12.42 0.51
C MET A 199 -1.23 -11.06 0.82
N GLU A 200 -0.12 -11.01 1.54
CA GLU A 200 0.59 -9.76 1.81
C GLU A 200 0.96 -9.03 0.51
N LEU A 201 1.40 -9.75 -0.51
CA LEU A 201 1.71 -9.16 -1.81
C LEU A 201 0.48 -8.63 -2.54
N LEU A 202 -0.67 -9.30 -2.41
CA LEU A 202 -1.96 -8.78 -2.88
C LEU A 202 -2.30 -7.45 -2.18
N TRP A 203 -1.97 -7.29 -0.90
CA TRP A 203 -2.16 -6.02 -0.17
C TRP A 203 -1.39 -4.88 -0.83
N TYR A 204 -0.07 -5.07 -1.01
CA TYR A 204 0.79 -4.04 -1.60
C TYR A 204 0.41 -3.75 -3.05
N PHE A 205 0.02 -4.78 -3.79
CA PHE A 205 -0.42 -4.63 -5.17
C PHE A 205 -1.70 -3.80 -5.25
N SER A 206 -2.76 -4.19 -4.53
CA SER A 206 -4.04 -3.51 -4.57
C SER A 206 -3.93 -2.06 -4.09
N TRP A 207 -3.22 -1.84 -2.98
CA TRP A 207 -2.98 -0.51 -2.45
C TRP A 207 -2.16 0.34 -3.41
N GLY A 208 -1.09 -0.21 -3.99
CA GLY A 208 -0.24 0.50 -4.95
C GLY A 208 -0.97 0.86 -6.25
N CYS A 209 -1.85 -0.01 -6.74
CA CYS A 209 -2.71 0.27 -7.90
C CYS A 209 -3.56 1.52 -7.67
N PHE A 210 -4.20 1.62 -6.51
CA PHE A 210 -5.08 2.73 -6.18
C PHE A 210 -4.30 3.98 -5.74
N SER A 211 -3.57 3.89 -4.62
CA SER A 211 -2.92 5.05 -4.00
C SER A 211 -1.86 5.69 -4.89
N GLY A 212 -1.14 4.91 -5.71
CA GLY A 212 -0.09 5.39 -6.61
C GLY A 212 -0.53 6.47 -7.62
N VAL A 213 -1.85 6.55 -7.87
CA VAL A 213 -2.44 7.48 -8.83
C VAL A 213 -3.41 8.48 -8.22
N MET A 214 -3.81 8.29 -6.96
CA MET A 214 -4.82 9.14 -6.31
C MET A 214 -4.42 10.60 -6.19
N TYR A 215 -3.15 10.89 -5.90
CA TYR A 215 -2.68 12.27 -5.85
C TYR A 215 -2.84 12.97 -7.21
N ASP A 216 -2.43 12.29 -8.29
CA ASP A 216 -2.46 12.86 -9.63
C ASP A 216 -3.90 12.99 -10.14
N PHE A 217 -4.76 12.02 -9.83
CA PHE A 217 -6.19 12.09 -10.10
C PHE A 217 -6.86 13.26 -9.37
N ALA A 218 -6.60 13.43 -8.07
CA ALA A 218 -7.17 14.51 -7.27
C ALA A 218 -6.71 15.89 -7.75
N ARG A 219 -5.42 16.05 -8.06
CA ARG A 219 -4.81 17.34 -8.43
C ARG A 219 -4.89 17.68 -9.91
N GLY A 220 -5.23 16.73 -10.77
CA GLY A 220 -5.21 16.92 -12.23
C GLY A 220 -3.80 17.07 -12.79
N THR A 221 -2.81 16.46 -12.13
CA THR A 221 -1.40 16.49 -12.57
C THR A 221 -1.10 15.37 -13.54
N LYS A 222 -0.18 15.61 -14.47
CA LYS A 222 0.35 14.66 -15.44
C LYS A 222 1.87 14.55 -15.29
N LYS A 223 2.37 13.32 -15.43
CA LYS A 223 3.78 12.97 -15.22
C LYS A 223 4.54 13.14 -16.52
N ILE A 224 5.64 13.90 -16.49
CA ILE A 224 6.58 14.01 -17.61
C ILE A 224 7.72 13.02 -17.36
N PRO A 225 7.88 12.00 -18.21
CA PRO A 225 8.86 10.96 -17.96
C PRO A 225 10.30 11.44 -18.09
N ASN A 226 11.17 10.88 -17.24
CA ASN A 226 12.60 11.13 -17.29
C ASN A 226 13.31 10.29 -18.38
N LYS A 227 14.62 10.51 -18.56
CA LYS A 227 15.44 9.77 -19.54
C LYS A 227 15.43 8.25 -19.32
N LEU A 228 15.38 7.79 -18.06
CA LEU A 228 15.35 6.36 -17.73
C LEU A 228 14.07 5.72 -18.28
N TRP A 229 12.92 6.35 -18.04
CA TRP A 229 11.64 5.87 -18.54
C TRP A 229 11.62 5.80 -20.07
N LYS A 230 12.04 6.89 -20.74
CA LYS A 230 12.14 6.95 -22.21
C LYS A 230 12.97 5.81 -22.80
N LYS A 231 14.10 5.50 -22.16
CA LYS A 231 14.97 4.39 -22.54
C LYS A 231 14.29 3.02 -22.38
N ILE A 232 13.50 2.83 -21.32
CA ILE A 232 12.78 1.56 -21.06
C ILE A 232 11.61 1.40 -22.05
N THR A 233 10.92 2.48 -22.40
CA THR A 233 9.72 2.42 -23.25
C THR A 233 9.99 2.57 -24.75
N ASN A 234 11.22 2.84 -25.18
CA ASN A 234 11.56 3.20 -26.57
C ASN A 234 10.72 4.38 -27.12
N ILE A 235 10.40 5.35 -26.26
CA ILE A 235 9.68 6.60 -26.58
C ILE A 235 10.59 7.77 -26.23
#